data_AF-A0A6P7G6U9-F1
#
_entry.id   AF-A0A6P7G6U9-F1
#
_cell.length_a   1.000
_cell.length_b   1.000
_cell.length_c   1.000
_cell.angle_alpha   90.00
_cell.angle_beta   90.00
_cell.angle_gamma   90.00
#
_symmetry.space_group_name_H-M   'P 1'
#
loop_
_entity.id
_entity.type
_entity.pdbx_description
1 polymer ?
#
loop_
_entity_poly.entity_id
_entity_poly.type
_entity_poly.pdbx_seq_one_letter_code
_entity_poly.pdbx_strand_id
1 'polypeptide(L)'
;MYKEKLSGVNLPPEPVITTWGTWIKAAIFYANHFDAIKDVVLDIQNDLQCVTESQELLSNVQIAKDLMFIKVNFSFLPDLIKSLEQRNLQLSKKFPEIQGLQLEIN
;
A
#
# COMPACT_ATOMS: atom_id res chain seq x y z
N MET A 1 -3.26 -0.49 22.77
CA MET A 1 -3.90 0.31 21.69
C MET A 1 -3.84 -0.33 20.29
N TYR A 2 -2.71 -0.34 19.55
CA TYR A 2 -2.68 -0.91 18.18
C TYR A 2 -3.13 -2.38 18.15
N LYS A 3 -2.53 -3.24 18.98
CA LYS A 3 -2.89 -4.67 19.08
C LYS A 3 -4.32 -4.91 19.60
N GLU A 4 -4.93 -3.93 20.27
CA GLU A 4 -6.31 -4.03 20.73
C GLU A 4 -7.30 -3.74 19.60
N LYS A 5 -7.03 -2.69 18.79
CA LYS A 5 -7.89 -2.31 17.65
C LYS A 5 -7.64 -3.16 16.39
N LEU A 6 -6.43 -3.68 16.25
CA LEU A 6 -5.95 -4.48 15.10
C LEU A 6 -5.33 -5.80 15.60
N SER A 7 -6.09 -6.54 16.41
CA SER A 7 -5.65 -7.84 16.91
C SER A 7 -5.43 -8.84 15.76
N GLY A 8 -4.26 -9.46 15.72
CA GLY A 8 -3.89 -10.42 14.67
C GLY A 8 -3.44 -9.79 13.34
N VAL A 9 -3.45 -8.46 13.21
CA VAL A 9 -2.89 -7.77 12.05
C VAL A 9 -1.43 -7.41 12.31
N ASN A 10 -0.55 -7.81 11.38
CA ASN A 10 0.85 -7.45 11.44
C ASN A 10 1.03 -5.94 11.21
N LEU A 11 2.16 -5.39 11.66
CA LEU A 11 2.51 -4.00 11.37
C LEU A 11 2.55 -3.77 9.85
N PRO A 12 2.21 -2.54 9.39
CA PRO A 12 2.35 -2.18 7.99
C PRO A 12 3.75 -2.51 7.47
N PRO A 13 3.87 -3.01 6.24
CA PRO A 13 5.17 -3.28 5.65
C PRO A 13 5.94 -1.97 5.50
N GLU A 14 7.23 -1.98 5.84
CA GLU A 14 8.08 -0.81 5.70
C GLU A 14 8.36 -0.55 4.21
N PRO A 15 7.99 0.62 3.66
CA PRO A 15 8.26 0.94 2.27
C PRO A 15 9.75 1.20 2.07
N VAL A 16 10.39 0.42 1.19
CA VAL A 16 11.79 0.63 0.80
C VAL A 16 11.83 1.57 -0.41
N ILE A 17 12.56 2.68 -0.30
CA ILE A 17 12.63 3.76 -1.32
C ILE A 17 12.97 3.21 -2.71
N THR A 18 13.83 2.20 -2.80
CA THR A 18 14.29 1.62 -4.07
C THR A 18 13.38 0.51 -4.61
N THR A 19 12.28 0.17 -3.93
CA THR A 19 11.44 -0.98 -4.30
C THR A 19 9.97 -0.59 -4.30
N TRP A 20 9.50 -0.03 -5.43
CA TRP A 20 8.10 0.40 -5.64
C TRP A 20 7.08 -0.69 -5.30
N GLY A 21 7.41 -1.98 -5.47
CA GLY A 21 6.57 -3.09 -5.05
C GLY A 21 6.27 -3.13 -3.54
N THR A 22 7.23 -2.74 -2.69
CA THR A 22 7.00 -2.64 -1.23
C THR A 22 6.17 -1.42 -0.86
N TRP A 23 6.38 -0.29 -1.55
CA TRP A 23 5.55 0.91 -1.37
C TRP A 23 4.09 0.66 -1.73
N ILE A 24 3.82 0.01 -2.87
CA ILE A 24 2.46 -0.35 -3.29
C ILE A 24 1.83 -1.33 -2.29
N LYS A 25 2.58 -2.31 -1.78
CA LYS A 25 2.09 -3.22 -0.72
C LYS A 25 1.72 -2.47 0.56
N ALA A 26 2.49 -1.46 0.95
CA ALA A 26 2.16 -0.60 2.08
C ALA A 26 0.87 0.19 1.82
N ALA A 27 0.74 0.81 0.64
CA ALA A 27 -0.49 1.51 0.26
C ALA A 27 -1.72 0.60 0.30
N ILE A 28 -1.62 -0.63 -0.20
CA ILE A 28 -2.70 -1.64 -0.14
C ILE A 28 -3.03 -1.99 1.31
N PHE A 29 -2.02 -2.17 2.17
CA PHE A 29 -2.22 -2.44 3.59
C PHE A 29 -2.99 -1.30 4.26
N TYR A 30 -2.58 -0.05 4.05
CA TYR A 30 -3.30 1.11 4.59
C TYR A 30 -4.72 1.23 4.03
N ALA A 31 -4.94 0.93 2.74
CA ALA A 31 -6.28 0.89 2.16
C ALA A 31 -7.20 -0.16 2.82
N ASN A 32 -6.65 -1.32 3.21
CA ASN A 32 -7.40 -2.39 3.85
C ASN A 32 -7.76 -2.10 5.32
N HIS A 33 -6.96 -1.27 5.98
CA HIS A 33 -7.03 -1.06 7.43
C HIS A 33 -7.18 0.42 7.81
N PHE A 34 -7.59 1.28 6.86
CA PHE A 34 -7.52 2.72 7.00
C PHE A 34 -8.24 3.23 8.25
N ASP A 35 -9.50 2.84 8.44
CA ASP A 35 -10.31 3.32 9.55
C ASP A 35 -9.74 2.86 10.90
N ALA A 36 -9.31 1.61 11.00
CA ALA A 36 -8.73 1.08 12.23
C ALA A 36 -7.38 1.77 12.56
N ILE A 37 -6.55 2.06 11.56
CA ILE A 37 -5.29 2.78 11.74
C ILE A 37 -5.57 4.23 12.13
N LYS A 38 -6.53 4.89 11.47
CA LYS A 38 -6.99 6.24 11.80
C LYS A 38 -7.46 6.30 13.25
N ASP A 39 -8.28 5.37 13.68
CA ASP A 39 -8.76 5.30 15.07
C ASP A 39 -7.64 5.07 16.07
N VAL A 40 -6.59 4.33 15.71
CA VAL A 40 -5.39 4.22 16.55
C VAL A 40 -4.65 5.55 16.60
N VAL A 41 -4.40 6.20 15.46
CA VAL A 41 -3.57 7.43 15.46
C VAL A 41 -4.29 8.61 16.11
N LEU A 42 -5.62 8.72 15.95
CA LEU A 42 -6.43 9.76 16.60
C LEU A 42 -6.55 9.58 18.12
N ASP A 43 -6.43 8.36 18.64
CA ASP A 43 -6.43 8.11 20.09
C ASP A 43 -5.10 8.50 20.77
N ILE A 44 -4.05 8.80 20.01
CA ILE A 44 -2.75 9.22 20.57
C ILE A 44 -2.87 10.68 21.05
N GLN A 45 -2.92 10.87 22.36
CA GLN A 45 -2.88 12.19 23.00
C GLN A 45 -1.42 12.63 23.22
N ASN A 46 -0.81 13.18 22.17
CA ASN A 46 0.56 13.67 22.21
C ASN A 46 0.75 14.85 21.24
N ASP A 47 1.35 15.93 21.71
CA ASP A 47 1.55 17.18 20.95
C ASP A 47 2.83 17.19 20.10
N LEU A 48 3.54 16.06 19.99
CA LEU A 48 4.66 15.93 19.07
C LEU A 48 4.20 16.19 17.63
N GLN A 49 4.97 17.00 16.91
CA GLN A 49 4.66 17.41 15.54
C GLN A 49 4.32 16.23 14.62
N CYS A 50 5.04 15.11 14.71
CA CYS A 50 4.79 13.93 13.88
C CYS A 50 3.42 13.27 14.14
N VAL A 51 2.90 13.36 15.37
CA VAL A 51 1.58 12.83 15.73
C VAL A 51 0.50 13.71 15.11
N THR A 52 0.62 15.03 15.27
CA THR A 52 -0.31 16.01 14.69
C THR A 52 -0.38 15.88 13.17
N GLU A 53 0.77 15.84 12.49
CA GLU A 53 0.84 15.66 11.03
C GLU A 53 0.18 14.34 10.57
N SER A 54 0.39 13.26 11.32
CA SER A 54 -0.23 11.96 11.01
C SER A 54 -1.74 11.98 11.19
N GLN A 55 -2.24 12.65 12.25
CA GLN A 55 -3.67 12.80 12.51
C GLN A 55 -4.36 13.65 11.42
N GLU A 56 -3.72 14.72 10.97
CA GLU A 56 -4.21 15.56 9.86
C GLU A 56 -4.29 14.75 8.55
N LEU A 57 -3.23 14.01 8.21
CA LEU A 57 -3.19 13.17 7.02
C LEU A 57 -4.29 12.10 7.02
N LEU A 58 -4.51 11.41 8.14
CA LEU A 58 -5.55 10.38 8.27
C LEU A 58 -6.98 10.96 8.37
N SER A 59 -7.09 12.24 8.69
CA SER A 59 -8.37 12.96 8.66
C SER A 59 -8.75 13.41 7.24
N ASN A 60 -7.80 13.47 6.32
CA ASN A 60 -8.04 13.85 4.93
C ASN A 60 -8.72 12.70 4.15
N VAL A 61 -9.98 12.90 3.76
CA VAL A 61 -10.76 11.93 2.98
C VAL A 61 -10.14 11.62 1.60
N GLN A 62 -9.35 12.54 1.04
CA GLN A 62 -8.68 12.31 -0.24
C GLN A 62 -7.61 11.22 -0.13
N ILE A 63 -6.87 11.15 0.99
CA ILE A 63 -5.87 10.11 1.23
C ILE A 63 -6.52 8.71 1.21
N ALA A 64 -7.66 8.55 1.86
CA ALA A 64 -8.40 7.30 1.83
C ALA A 64 -8.83 6.90 0.41
N LYS A 65 -9.30 7.87 -0.38
CA LYS A 65 -9.69 7.65 -1.79
C LYS A 65 -8.49 7.28 -2.66
N ASP A 66 -7.36 7.95 -2.49
CA ASP A 66 -6.15 7.68 -3.26
C ASP A 66 -5.59 6.30 -2.94
N LEU A 67 -5.58 5.90 -1.66
CA LEU A 67 -5.20 4.55 -1.23
C LEU A 67 -6.14 3.49 -1.83
N MET A 68 -7.44 3.74 -1.82
CA MET A 68 -8.42 2.83 -2.43
C MET A 68 -8.22 2.73 -3.95
N PHE A 69 -7.98 3.86 -4.62
CA PHE A 69 -7.66 3.88 -6.05
C PHE A 69 -6.42 3.04 -6.36
N ILE A 70 -5.35 3.19 -5.57
CA ILE A 70 -4.14 2.38 -5.73
C ILE A 70 -4.44 0.91 -5.54
N LYS A 71 -5.21 0.54 -4.51
CA LYS A 71 -5.58 -0.85 -4.26
C LYS A 71 -6.39 -1.45 -5.42
N VAL A 72 -7.38 -0.73 -5.96
CA VAL A 72 -8.22 -1.25 -7.06
C VAL A 72 -7.40 -1.42 -8.34
N ASN A 73 -6.60 -0.41 -8.71
CA ASN A 73 -6.01 -0.34 -10.04
C ASN A 73 -4.58 -0.88 -10.12
N PHE A 74 -3.86 -0.97 -9.00
CA PHE A 74 -2.43 -1.27 -9.00
C PHE A 74 -2.05 -2.45 -8.10
N SER A 75 -3.02 -3.18 -7.54
CA SER A 75 -2.74 -4.31 -6.64
C SER A 75 -2.02 -5.48 -7.30
N PHE A 76 -2.08 -5.61 -8.62
CA PHE A 76 -1.35 -6.63 -9.38
C PHE A 76 0.15 -6.30 -9.57
N LEU A 77 0.54 -5.02 -9.51
CA LEU A 77 1.90 -4.58 -9.83
C LEU A 77 2.98 -5.23 -8.95
N PRO A 78 2.81 -5.39 -7.63
CA PRO A 78 3.85 -6.01 -6.81
C PRO A 78 4.18 -7.45 -7.22
N ASP A 79 3.19 -8.22 -7.65
CA ASP A 79 3.40 -9.61 -8.08
C ASP A 79 4.01 -9.67 -9.48
N LEU A 80 3.61 -8.75 -10.37
CA LEU A 80 4.24 -8.57 -11.67
C LEU A 80 5.72 -8.18 -11.54
N ILE A 81 6.05 -7.19 -10.70
CA ILE A 81 7.44 -6.79 -10.47
C ILE A 81 8.24 -8.00 -9.97
N LYS A 82 7.68 -8.76 -9.02
CA LYS A 82 8.32 -9.97 -8.50
C LYS A 82 8.51 -11.05 -9.57
N SER A 83 7.57 -11.23 -10.51
CA SER A 83 7.74 -12.19 -11.62
C SER A 83 8.81 -11.72 -12.61
N LEU A 84 8.88 -10.42 -12.88
CA LEU A 84 9.90 -9.82 -13.75
C LEU A 84 11.30 -9.88 -13.13
N GLU A 85 11.43 -9.82 -11.81
CA GLU A 85 12.70 -9.98 -11.11
C GLU A 85 13.23 -11.43 -11.13
N GLN A 86 12.36 -12.42 -11.37
CA GLN A 86 12.79 -13.82 -11.46
C GLN A 86 13.67 -14.03 -12.72
N ARG A 87 14.89 -14.51 -12.49
CA ARG A 87 15.93 -14.71 -13.52
C ARG A 87 15.65 -15.88 -14.46
N ASN A 88 14.65 -16.70 -14.17
CA ASN A 88 14.37 -17.95 -14.90
C ASN A 88 13.41 -17.79 -16.08
N LEU A 89 12.87 -16.58 -16.31
CA LEU A 89 11.96 -16.28 -17.42
C LEU A 89 12.71 -15.57 -18.54
N GLN A 90 12.73 -16.17 -19.73
CA GLN A 90 13.26 -15.52 -20.94
C GLN A 90 12.49 -14.24 -21.24
N LEU A 91 13.20 -13.19 -21.65
CA LEU A 91 12.62 -11.89 -21.98
C LEU A 91 11.49 -11.98 -23.01
N SER A 92 11.63 -12.87 -23.99
CA SER A 92 10.62 -13.17 -25.01
C SER A 92 9.28 -13.65 -24.43
N LYS A 93 9.28 -14.26 -23.24
CA LYS A 93 8.06 -14.69 -22.53
C LYS A 93 7.48 -13.61 -21.63
N LYS A 94 8.27 -12.62 -21.20
CA LYS A 94 7.82 -11.49 -20.35
C LYS A 94 7.04 -10.43 -21.14
N PHE A 95 7.38 -10.25 -22.41
CA PHE A 95 6.75 -9.23 -23.26
C PHE A 95 5.23 -9.37 -23.42
N PRO A 96 4.69 -10.57 -23.74
CA PRO A 96 3.25 -10.77 -23.88
C PRO A 96 2.46 -10.52 -22.59
N GLU A 97 3.02 -10.85 -21.42
CA GLU A 97 2.39 -10.58 -20.11
C GLU A 97 2.22 -9.08 -19.87
N ILE A 98 3.25 -8.28 -20.18
CA ILE A 98 3.19 -6.81 -20.08
C ILE A 98 2.17 -6.23 -21.06
N GLN A 99 2.10 -6.80 -22.27
CA GLN A 99 1.21 -6.32 -23.32
C GLN A 99 -0.28 -6.63 -23.03
N GLY A 100 -0.56 -7.78 -22.40
CA GLY A 100 -1.90 -8.11 -21.92
C GLY A 100 -2.41 -7.15 -20.85
N LEU A 101 -1.53 -6.68 -19.97
CA LEU A 101 -1.88 -5.72 -18.91
C LEU A 101 -2.24 -4.32 -19.44
N GLN A 102 -1.70 -3.91 -20.60
CA GLN A 102 -2.13 -2.65 -21.23
C GLN A 102 -3.61 -2.68 -21.67
N LEU A 103 -4.17 -3.86 -21.89
CA LEU A 103 -5.59 -4.02 -22.27
C LEU A 103 -6.52 -3.97 -21.05
N GLU A 104 -6.03 -4.29 -19.85
CA GLU A 104 -6.83 -4.25 -18.61
C GLU A 104 -6.87 -2.86 -17.95
N ILE A 105 -5.98 -1.96 -18.37
CA ILE A 105 -5.86 -0.59 -17.83
C ILE A 105 -6.69 0.44 -18.65
N ASN A 106 -7.24 0.04 -19.81
CA ASN A 106 -8.06 0.90 -20.70
C ASN A 106 -9.57 0.63 -20.57
#